data_AF-A0A2V6ZX24-F1
#
_entry.id   AF-A0A2V6ZX24-F1
#
_cell.length_a   1.000
_cell.length_b   1.000
_cell.length_c   1.000
_cell.angle_alpha   90.00
_cell.angle_beta   90.00
_cell.angle_gamma   90.00
#
_symmetry.space_group_name_H-M   'P 1'
#
loop_
_entity.id
_entity.type
_entity.pdbx_description
1 polymer ?
#
loop_
_entity_poly.entity_id
_entity_poly.type
_entity_poly.pdbx_seq_one_letter_code
_entity_poly.pdbx_strand_id
1 'polypeptide(L)'
;MDKLNLIALILNVVFFGVNVWLLIRHRRKARAPVTTSTREDRIERVVAEYMHLATSHVDTGVHALIVAGVKGLHTSEEMADAISRIADRTGTHPLVGDARRLAPASLKGFFADLTVLGPVTIGEKEALERIKATAAPE
;
A
#
# COMPACT_ATOMS: atom_id res chain seq x y z
N MET A 1 -23.20 -0.92 -49.76
CA MET A 1 -22.38 -0.95 -48.52
C MET A 1 -21.27 -1.94 -48.73
N ASP A 2 -20.08 -1.43 -49.01
CA ASP A 2 -18.97 -2.14 -49.59
C ASP A 2 -18.38 -3.20 -48.66
N LYS A 3 -18.20 -4.41 -49.19
CA LYS A 3 -17.57 -5.56 -48.49
C LYS A 3 -16.22 -5.18 -47.87
N LEU A 4 -15.54 -4.18 -48.42
CA LEU A 4 -14.29 -3.60 -47.92
C LEU A 4 -14.44 -2.92 -46.55
N ASN A 5 -15.55 -2.21 -46.29
CA ASN A 5 -15.81 -1.60 -44.98
C ASN A 5 -16.14 -2.63 -43.90
N LEU A 6 -16.81 -3.72 -44.29
CA LEU A 6 -17.08 -4.83 -43.37
C LEU A 6 -15.79 -5.55 -42.95
N ILE A 7 -14.87 -5.78 -43.90
CA ILE A 7 -13.57 -6.40 -43.64
C ILE A 7 -12.71 -5.49 -42.74
N ALA A 8 -12.68 -4.18 -43.01
CA ALA A 8 -11.95 -3.22 -42.18
C ALA A 8 -12.49 -3.15 -40.75
N LEU A 9 -13.81 -3.24 -40.58
CA LEU A 9 -14.45 -3.28 -39.27
C LEU A 9 -14.06 -4.56 -38.50
N ILE A 10 -14.10 -5.72 -39.15
CA ILE A 10 -13.73 -7.00 -38.53
C ILE A 10 -12.25 -6.99 -38.10
N LEU A 11 -11.35 -6.48 -38.94
CA LEU A 11 -9.93 -6.37 -38.61
C LEU A 11 -9.69 -5.46 -37.40
N ASN A 12 -10.40 -4.33 -37.30
CA ASN A 12 -10.30 -3.43 -36.15
C ASN A 12 -10.79 -4.10 -34.85
N VAL A 13 -11.91 -4.83 -34.89
CA VAL A 13 -12.44 -5.53 -33.72
C VAL A 13 -11.48 -6.63 -33.25
N VAL A 14 -10.90 -7.39 -34.19
CA VAL A 14 -9.90 -8.43 -33.89
C VAL A 14 -8.64 -7.81 -33.32
N PHE A 15 -8.13 -6.73 -33.93
CA PHE A 15 -6.94 -6.04 -33.45
C PHE A 15 -7.15 -5.45 -32.05
N PHE A 16 -8.31 -4.85 -31.80
CA PHE A 16 -8.69 -4.35 -30.47
C PHE A 16 -8.77 -5.49 -29.45
N GLY A 17 -9.42 -6.61 -29.80
CA GLY A 17 -9.51 -7.79 -28.94
C GLY A 17 -8.14 -8.38 -28.58
N VAL A 18 -7.22 -8.45 -29.56
CA VAL A 18 -5.85 -8.93 -29.34
C VAL A 18 -5.05 -7.96 -28.47
N ASN A 19 -5.17 -6.64 -28.67
CA ASN A 19 -4.51 -5.65 -27.85
C ASN A 19 -5.02 -5.66 -26.40
N VAL A 20 -6.34 -5.76 -26.20
CA VAL A 20 -6.95 -5.90 -24.88
C VAL A 20 -6.52 -7.21 -24.22
N TRP A 21 -6.49 -8.31 -24.97
CA TRP A 21 -6.02 -9.60 -24.47
C TRP A 21 -4.54 -9.58 -24.10
N LEU A 22 -3.69 -8.92 -24.89
CA LEU A 22 -2.27 -8.71 -24.57
C LEU A 22 -2.09 -7.82 -23.34
N LEU A 23 -2.87 -6.76 -23.17
CA LEU A 23 -2.89 -5.91 -21.97
C LEU A 23 -3.27 -6.72 -20.72
N ILE A 24 -4.34 -7.52 -20.80
CA ILE A 24 -4.75 -8.43 -19.72
C ILE A 24 -3.66 -9.47 -19.44
N ARG A 25 -3.02 -10.02 -20.48
CA ARG A 25 -1.94 -11.01 -20.35
C ARG A 25 -0.69 -10.41 -19.72
N HIS A 26 -0.33 -9.17 -20.04
CA HIS A 26 0.77 -8.46 -19.38
C HIS A 26 0.46 -8.20 -17.90
N ARG A 27 -0.78 -7.80 -17.56
CA ARG A 27 -1.21 -7.68 -16.16
C ARG A 27 -1.19 -9.02 -15.42
N ARG A 28 -1.44 -10.14 -16.11
CA ARG A 28 -1.31 -11.49 -15.54
C ARG A 28 0.13 -11.96 -15.41
N LYS A 29 1.05 -11.58 -16.30
CA LYS A 29 2.49 -11.85 -16.15
C LYS A 29 3.13 -11.04 -15.02
N ALA A 30 2.59 -9.87 -14.67
CA ALA A 30 2.96 -9.13 -13.47
C ALA A 30 2.44 -9.80 -12.17
N ARG A 31 1.44 -10.68 -12.28
CA ARG A 31 1.09 -11.64 -11.21
C ARG A 31 1.87 -12.92 -11.43
N ALA A 32 3.18 -12.86 -11.14
CA ALA A 32 3.96 -14.06 -10.89
C ALA A 32 3.20 -14.96 -9.89
N PRO A 33 3.28 -16.28 -10.02
CA PRO A 33 2.59 -17.20 -9.13
C PRO A 33 2.94 -16.84 -7.68
N VAL A 34 1.93 -16.87 -6.81
CA VAL A 34 2.05 -16.70 -5.36
C VAL A 34 2.89 -17.86 -4.83
N THR A 35 4.19 -17.77 -5.06
CA THR A 35 5.20 -18.45 -4.27
C THR A 35 5.15 -17.78 -2.90
N THR A 36 5.24 -18.59 -1.85
CA THR A 36 5.28 -18.17 -0.44
C THR A 36 5.86 -16.76 -0.28
N SER A 37 5.01 -15.74 -0.07
CA SER A 37 5.49 -14.35 -0.15
C SER A 37 6.56 -14.15 0.91
N THR A 38 7.77 -13.83 0.48
CA THR A 38 8.88 -13.61 1.39
C THR A 38 8.56 -12.39 2.27
N ARG A 39 9.27 -12.26 3.40
CA ARG A 39 9.22 -11.05 4.23
C ARG A 39 9.38 -9.78 3.37
N GLU A 40 10.32 -9.84 2.46
CA GLU A 40 10.66 -8.77 1.53
C GLU A 40 9.50 -8.42 0.59
N ASP A 41 8.82 -9.42 0.00
CA ASP A 41 7.69 -9.18 -0.89
C ASP A 41 6.50 -8.52 -0.18
N ARG A 42 6.28 -8.84 1.11
CA ARG A 42 5.24 -8.20 1.90
C ARG A 42 5.57 -6.72 2.15
N ILE A 43 6.81 -6.44 2.55
CA ILE A 43 7.30 -5.08 2.79
C ILE A 43 7.21 -4.27 1.49
N GLU A 44 7.76 -4.78 0.38
CA GLU A 44 7.80 -4.05 -0.88
C GLU A 44 6.39 -3.79 -1.44
N ARG A 45 5.43 -4.70 -1.20
CA ARG A 45 4.03 -4.45 -1.57
C ARG A 45 3.44 -3.24 -0.84
N VAL A 46 3.68 -3.12 0.47
CA VAL A 46 3.20 -1.97 1.26
C VAL A 46 3.90 -0.69 0.82
N VAL A 47 5.22 -0.74 0.59
CA VAL A 47 5.98 0.43 0.12
C VAL A 47 5.48 0.87 -1.26
N ALA A 48 5.31 -0.05 -2.21
CA ALA A 48 4.85 0.27 -3.55
C ALA A 48 3.45 0.88 -3.56
N GLU A 49 2.52 0.33 -2.77
CA GLU A 49 1.16 0.87 -2.66
C GLU A 49 1.16 2.26 -2.01
N TYR A 50 1.96 2.46 -0.96
CA TYR A 50 2.13 3.78 -0.35
C TYR A 50 2.66 4.80 -1.36
N MET A 51 3.69 4.44 -2.12
CA MET A 51 4.25 5.34 -3.15
C MET A 51 3.23 5.66 -4.24
N HIS A 52 2.36 4.70 -4.60
CA HIS A 52 1.28 4.95 -5.54
C HIS A 52 0.29 6.00 -5.02
N LEU A 53 -0.12 5.91 -3.75
CA LEU A 53 -1.00 6.89 -3.09
C LEU A 53 -0.34 8.27 -2.96
N ALA A 54 0.94 8.30 -2.55
CA ALA A 54 1.70 9.53 -2.40
C ALA A 54 1.92 10.25 -3.75
N THR A 55 2.30 9.49 -4.80
CA THR A 55 2.56 10.06 -6.13
C THR A 55 1.28 10.56 -6.81
N SER A 56 0.15 9.89 -6.56
CA SER A 56 -1.16 10.33 -7.04
C SER A 56 -1.72 11.53 -6.26
N HIS A 57 -1.02 12.01 -5.22
CA HIS A 57 -1.47 13.07 -4.31
C HIS A 57 -2.84 12.80 -3.68
N VAL A 58 -3.23 11.52 -3.64
CA VAL A 58 -4.52 11.09 -3.09
C VAL A 58 -4.46 11.09 -1.59
N ASP A 59 -3.36 10.59 -1.02
CA ASP A 59 -3.23 10.44 0.42
C ASP A 59 -1.77 10.26 0.86
N THR A 60 -1.47 10.71 2.08
CA THR A 60 -0.13 10.59 2.70
C THR A 60 -0.26 10.35 4.21
N GLY A 61 0.86 10.04 4.85
CA GLY A 61 0.92 9.89 6.31
C GLY A 61 0.38 8.55 6.84
N VAL A 62 -0.22 8.57 8.03
CA VAL A 62 -0.71 7.38 8.75
C VAL A 62 -1.87 6.71 8.01
N HIS A 63 -2.77 7.51 7.42
CA HIS A 63 -3.88 6.99 6.63
C HIS A 63 -3.38 6.14 5.45
N ALA A 64 -2.45 6.71 4.67
CA ALA A 64 -1.87 6.04 3.52
C ALA A 64 -1.13 4.75 3.90
N LEU A 65 -0.50 4.68 5.08
CA LEU A 65 0.10 3.43 5.58
C LEU A 65 -0.94 2.35 5.84
N ILE A 66 -2.08 2.70 6.43
CA ILE A 66 -3.16 1.75 6.70
C ILE A 66 -3.79 1.27 5.40
N VAL A 67 -4.08 2.18 4.46
CA VAL A 67 -4.63 1.86 3.14
C VAL A 67 -3.66 1.01 2.32
N ALA A 68 -2.36 1.32 2.38
CA ALA A 68 -1.30 0.53 1.75
C ALA A 68 -1.13 -0.87 2.38
N GLY A 69 -1.83 -1.17 3.48
CA GLY A 69 -1.90 -2.50 4.07
C GLY A 69 -0.79 -2.78 5.07
N VAL A 70 -0.26 -1.77 5.77
CA VAL A 70 0.75 -1.96 6.83
C VAL A 70 0.30 -2.97 7.90
N LYS A 71 -1.01 -3.07 8.16
CA LYS A 71 -1.63 -4.06 9.07
C LYS A 71 -1.45 -5.51 8.63
N GLY A 72 -1.18 -5.75 7.34
CA GLY A 72 -0.91 -7.07 6.79
C GLY A 72 0.53 -7.56 7.04
N LEU A 73 1.41 -6.71 7.59
CA LEU A 73 2.76 -7.08 8.00
C LEU A 73 2.72 -7.86 9.32
N HIS A 74 3.55 -8.89 9.43
CA HIS A 74 3.46 -9.86 10.52
C HIS A 74 4.11 -9.37 11.81
N THR A 75 5.17 -8.59 11.70
CA THR A 75 5.96 -8.13 12.84
C THR A 75 6.08 -6.62 12.85
N SER A 76 6.29 -6.07 14.04
CA SER A 76 6.65 -4.69 14.27
C SER A 76 7.90 -4.26 13.50
N GLU A 77 8.87 -5.17 13.32
CA GLU A 77 10.08 -4.93 12.54
C GLU A 77 9.79 -4.79 11.04
N GLU A 78 8.90 -5.62 10.48
CA GLU A 78 8.45 -5.46 9.08
C GLU A 78 7.80 -4.10 8.87
N MET A 79 6.99 -3.64 9.84
CA MET A 79 6.37 -2.31 9.80
C MET A 79 7.41 -1.20 9.86
N ALA A 80 8.40 -1.30 10.74
CA ALA A 80 9.50 -0.34 10.85
C ALA A 80 10.31 -0.28 9.54
N ASP A 81 10.66 -1.43 8.96
CA ASP A 81 11.38 -1.52 7.68
C ASP A 81 10.60 -0.86 6.54
N ALA A 82 9.29 -1.14 6.44
CA ALA A 82 8.44 -0.50 5.44
C ALA A 82 8.38 1.02 5.61
N ILE A 83 8.19 1.49 6.85
CA ILE A 83 8.14 2.93 7.18
C ILE A 83 9.46 3.62 6.87
N SER A 84 10.60 2.99 7.20
CA SER A 84 11.93 3.52 6.89
C SER A 84 12.12 3.69 5.39
N ARG A 85 11.83 2.64 4.60
CA ARG A 85 11.97 2.70 3.13
C ARG A 85 11.06 3.75 2.50
N ILE A 86 9.85 3.91 3.03
CA ILE A 86 8.93 4.97 2.59
C ILE A 86 9.55 6.34 2.89
N ALA A 87 10.02 6.57 4.11
CA ALA A 87 10.63 7.85 4.51
C ALA A 87 11.86 8.18 3.64
N ASP A 88 12.70 7.18 3.34
CA ASP A 88 13.87 7.34 2.48
C ASP A 88 13.48 7.72 1.04
N ARG A 89 12.40 7.14 0.51
CA ARG A 89 11.93 7.39 -0.86
C ARG A 89 11.15 8.70 -1.02
N THR A 90 10.37 9.10 -0.02
CA THR A 90 9.56 10.33 -0.07
C THR A 90 10.26 11.55 0.52
N GLY A 91 11.35 11.36 1.27
CA GLY A 91 12.00 12.39 2.08
C GLY A 91 11.17 12.86 3.28
N THR A 92 9.99 12.26 3.52
CA THR A 92 9.07 12.64 4.59
C THR A 92 8.65 11.41 5.39
N HIS A 93 8.85 11.45 6.71
CA HIS A 93 8.46 10.36 7.56
C HIS A 93 6.91 10.24 7.61
N PRO A 94 6.34 9.07 7.32
CA PRO A 94 4.88 8.90 7.17
C PRO A 94 4.12 8.94 8.50
N LEU A 95 4.79 8.71 9.63
CA LEU A 95 4.22 8.99 10.95
C LEU A 95 4.34 10.47 11.30
N VAL A 96 3.24 11.05 11.80
CA VAL A 96 3.13 12.45 12.22
C VAL A 96 3.48 12.64 13.70
N GLY A 97 4.10 13.77 14.04
CA GLY A 97 4.35 14.19 15.43
C GLY A 97 4.98 13.11 16.32
N ASP A 98 4.36 12.86 17.48
CA ASP A 98 4.81 11.89 18.48
C ASP A 98 4.82 10.44 17.96
N ALA A 99 4.00 10.10 16.97
CA ALA A 99 3.99 8.77 16.39
C ALA A 99 5.35 8.43 15.73
N ARG A 100 6.10 9.42 15.25
CA ARG A 100 7.46 9.24 14.72
C ARG A 100 8.43 8.68 15.77
N ARG A 101 8.18 8.91 17.05
CA ARG A 101 9.05 8.47 18.15
C ARG A 101 8.67 7.08 18.70
N LEU A 102 7.66 6.44 18.12
CA LEU A 102 7.25 5.11 18.54
C LEU A 102 8.41 4.12 18.35
N ALA A 103 8.71 3.37 19.40
CA ALA A 103 9.65 2.25 19.30
C ALA A 103 9.09 1.21 18.32
N PRO A 104 9.94 0.53 17.52
CA PRO A 104 9.51 -0.49 16.58
C PRO A 104 8.55 -1.49 17.23
N ALA A 105 8.91 -2.01 18.41
CA ALA A 105 8.10 -2.97 19.16
C ALA A 105 6.62 -2.56 19.35
N SER A 106 6.34 -1.26 19.51
CA SER A 106 5.00 -0.72 19.74
C SER A 106 4.18 -0.49 18.48
N LEU A 107 4.78 -0.55 17.28
CA LEU A 107 4.09 -0.25 16.01
C LEU A 107 2.91 -1.17 15.74
N LYS A 108 3.05 -2.48 16.02
CA LYS A 108 1.97 -3.42 15.79
C LYS A 108 0.75 -3.13 16.66
N GLY A 109 0.97 -2.78 17.94
CA GLY A 109 -0.10 -2.33 18.84
C GLY A 109 -0.73 -1.02 18.37
N PHE A 110 0.11 -0.05 18.00
CA PHE A 110 -0.34 1.25 17.47
C PHE A 110 -1.30 1.06 16.30
N PHE A 111 -0.86 0.37 15.24
CA PHE A 111 -1.69 0.19 14.05
C PHE A 111 -2.91 -0.70 14.28
N ALA A 112 -2.85 -1.67 15.19
CA ALA A 112 -4.01 -2.52 15.51
C ALA A 112 -5.20 -1.70 16.04
N ASP A 113 -4.92 -0.67 16.83
CA ASP A 113 -5.94 0.21 17.43
C ASP A 113 -6.51 1.25 16.44
N LEU A 114 -5.84 1.49 15.31
CA LEU A 114 -6.32 2.46 14.32
C LEU A 114 -7.41 1.86 13.45
N THR A 115 -8.42 2.65 13.10
CA THR A 115 -9.43 2.26 12.10
C THR A 115 -9.54 3.33 11.02
N VAL A 116 -9.71 2.91 9.77
CA VAL A 116 -9.97 3.83 8.66
C VAL A 116 -11.46 3.81 8.34
N LEU A 117 -12.11 4.97 8.37
CA LEU A 117 -13.49 5.19 7.96
C LEU A 117 -13.51 6.28 6.89
N GLY A 118 -13.63 5.88 5.63
CA GLY A 118 -13.54 6.80 4.49
C GLY A 118 -12.15 7.47 4.46
N PRO A 119 -12.07 8.81 4.37
CA PRO A 119 -10.80 9.55 4.36
C PRO A 119 -10.23 9.82 5.77
N VAL A 120 -10.84 9.30 6.84
CA VAL A 120 -10.47 9.62 8.21
C VAL A 120 -9.85 8.41 8.91
N THR A 121 -8.76 8.65 9.63
CA THR A 121 -8.17 7.69 10.58
C THR A 121 -8.70 7.98 11.98
N ILE A 122 -9.23 6.96 12.65
CA ILE A 122 -9.83 7.04 13.99
C ILE A 122 -8.98 6.20 14.94
N GLY A 123 -8.87 6.64 16.20
CA GLY A 123 -8.14 5.91 17.24
C GLY A 123 -6.69 6.35 17.43
N GLU A 124 -6.18 7.29 16.63
CA GLU A 124 -4.76 7.66 16.66
C GLU A 124 -4.31 8.24 18.00
N LYS A 125 -5.12 9.14 18.57
CA LYS A 125 -4.82 9.74 19.86
C LYS A 125 -4.88 8.70 20.98
N GLU A 126 -5.93 7.87 21.03
CA GLU A 126 -6.05 6.85 22.07
C GLU A 126 -4.97 5.76 21.97
N ALA A 127 -4.54 5.41 20.75
CA ALA A 127 -3.47 4.45 20.53
C ALA A 127 -2.11 5.00 21.02
N LEU A 128 -1.82 6.28 20.74
CA LEU A 128 -0.62 6.95 21.25
C LEU A 128 -0.61 7.02 22.78
N GLU A 129 -1.74 7.36 23.41
CA GLU A 129 -1.86 7.43 24.86
C GLU A 129 -1.67 6.06 25.53
N ARG A 130 -2.26 4.99 24.98
CA ARG A 130 -2.08 3.63 25.50
C ARG A 130 -0.62 3.16 25.45
N ILE A 131 0.08 3.44 24.36
CA ILE A 131 1.49 3.05 24.23
C ILE A 131 2.37 3.86 25.17
N LYS A 132 2.11 5.17 25.32
CA LYS A 132 2.83 6.01 26.28
C LYS A 132 2.63 5.51 27.72
N ALA A 133 1.40 5.13 28.08
CA ALA A 133 1.09 4.57 29.40
C ALA A 133 1.78 3.23 29.65
N THR A 134 1.95 2.41 28.61
CA THR A 134 2.63 1.10 28.71
C THR A 134 4.16 1.23 28.76
N ALA A 135 4.71 2.31 28.21
CA ALA A 135 6.15 2.58 28.16
C ALA A 135 6.70 3.29 29.41
N ALA A 136 5.85 3.79 30.30
CA ALA A 136 6.26 4.36 31.59
C ALA A 136 6.23 3.25 32.66
N PRO A 137 7.39 2.73 33.12
CA PRO A 137 7.41 1.94 34.34
C PRO A 137 7.12 2.86 35.53
N GLU A 138 6.25 2.41 36.43
CA GLU A 138 6.22 2.92 37.82
C GLU A 138 7.57 2.65 38.52
#